data_AF-K0RLF2-F1
#
_entry.id   AF-K0RLF2-F1
#
_cell.length_a   1.000
_cell.length_b   1.000
_cell.length_c   1.000
_cell.angle_alpha   90.00
_cell.angle_beta   90.00
_cell.angle_gamma   90.00
#
_symmetry.space_group_name_H-M   'P 1'
#
loop_
_entity.id
_entity.type
_entity.pdbx_description
1 polymer ?
#
loop_
_entity_poly.entity_id
_entity_poly.type
_entity_poly.pdbx_seq_one_letter_code
_entity_poly.pdbx_strand_id
1 'polypeptide(L)'
;MRGIQIAALSSLTYAQGFVFRASKSKPRFEQTSLFDGQSSGVQLVSLEGLGDDHETVGESMATSLASWLDDEWIPQDVHMKMGNRAKETYVRCRTNGIDDVAEIMTEITDDLYRGWDEFNADAFVNAWVSF
;
A
#
# COMPACT_ATOMS: atom_id res chain seq x y z
N MET A 1 -37.03 -26.73 -18.58
CA MET A 1 -36.37 -25.59 -17.90
C MET A 1 -35.13 -26.15 -17.21
N ARG A 2 -33.98 -26.17 -17.89
CA ARG A 2 -32.80 -25.29 -17.68
C ARG A 2 -32.30 -25.26 -16.21
N GLY A 3 -31.09 -25.79 -15.97
CA GLY A 3 -30.31 -25.55 -14.76
C GLY A 3 -29.36 -26.70 -14.38
N ILE A 4 -28.31 -26.93 -15.18
CA ILE A 4 -27.11 -27.68 -14.77
C ILE A 4 -26.17 -26.71 -14.04
N GLN A 5 -25.58 -27.12 -12.90
CA GLN A 5 -24.20 -26.86 -12.43
C GLN A 5 -23.97 -27.76 -11.20
N ILE A 6 -23.35 -28.94 -11.37
CA ILE A 6 -21.91 -29.27 -11.27
C ILE A 6 -21.31 -28.97 -9.88
N ALA A 7 -20.96 -30.05 -9.20
CA ALA A 7 -20.19 -30.10 -7.96
C ALA A 7 -18.68 -30.15 -8.23
N ALA A 8 -17.87 -29.62 -7.30
CA ALA A 8 -16.53 -30.09 -6.89
C ALA A 8 -16.15 -29.27 -5.63
N LEU A 9 -15.91 -29.84 -4.44
CA LEU A 9 -14.69 -30.54 -4.00
C LEU A 9 -13.42 -29.76 -4.45
N SER A 10 -12.44 -29.40 -3.64
CA SER A 10 -11.94 -29.96 -2.39
C SER A 10 -10.74 -29.11 -1.93
N SER A 11 -10.52 -29.05 -0.62
CA SER A 11 -9.22 -28.93 0.09
C SER A 11 -8.13 -27.98 -0.40
N LEU A 12 -7.59 -27.15 0.50
CA LEU A 12 -6.23 -27.35 1.03
C LEU A 12 -5.92 -26.34 2.15
N THR A 13 -5.80 -26.87 3.35
CA THR A 13 -4.97 -26.36 4.44
C THR A 13 -3.55 -26.11 3.94
N TYR A 14 -3.06 -24.87 4.02
CA TYR A 14 -1.68 -24.53 4.44
C TYR A 14 -1.48 -23.01 4.39
N ALA A 15 -1.43 -22.35 5.55
CA ALA A 15 -0.53 -21.22 5.74
C ALA A 15 -0.37 -21.03 7.24
N GLN A 16 0.87 -21.22 7.68
CA GLN A 16 1.25 -21.08 9.07
C GLN A 16 0.92 -19.68 9.58
N GLY A 17 0.56 -19.64 10.85
CA GLY A 17 0.18 -18.42 11.53
C GLY A 17 1.28 -17.36 11.47
N PHE A 18 0.92 -16.20 10.94
CA PHE A 18 1.41 -14.93 11.47
C PHE A 18 0.23 -14.31 12.23
N VAL A 19 0.14 -14.63 13.52
CA VAL A 19 -0.59 -13.77 14.46
C VAL A 19 0.28 -12.54 14.62
N PHE A 20 -0.07 -11.44 13.95
CA PHE A 20 0.55 -10.15 14.23
C PHE A 20 0.05 -9.69 15.60
N ARG A 21 0.75 -10.14 16.66
CA ARG A 21 0.54 -9.58 17.99
C ARG A 21 1.19 -8.20 17.97
N ALA A 22 0.36 -7.16 17.83
CA ALA A 22 0.80 -5.78 18.03
C ALA A 22 1.39 -5.65 19.45
N SER A 23 2.72 -5.72 19.54
CA SER A 23 3.45 -5.41 20.76
C SER A 23 3.57 -3.89 20.86
N LYS A 24 3.01 -3.31 21.93
CA LYS A 24 3.11 -1.88 22.26
C LYS A 24 4.51 -1.50 22.76
N SER A 25 5.56 -1.91 22.05
CA SER A 25 6.93 -1.57 22.39
C SER A 25 7.62 -1.02 21.14
N LYS A 26 7.87 0.29 21.15
CA LYS A 26 8.63 1.01 20.13
C LYS A 26 9.91 0.23 19.81
N PRO A 27 10.20 -0.10 18.54
CA PRO A 27 11.50 -0.66 18.18
C PRO A 27 12.56 0.40 18.46
N ARG A 28 13.41 0.14 19.46
CA ARG A 28 14.62 0.92 19.74
C ARG A 28 15.65 0.49 18.71
N PHE A 29 15.86 1.31 17.70
CA PHE A 29 16.92 1.10 16.72
C PHE A 29 18.26 1.41 17.40
N GLU A 30 18.98 0.39 17.85
CA GLU A 30 20.36 0.57 18.31
C GLU A 30 21.26 0.74 17.09
N GLN A 31 21.83 1.93 16.98
CA GLN A 31 22.71 2.37 15.90
C GLN A 31 24.07 1.67 16.04
N THR A 32 24.24 0.52 15.40
CA THR A 32 25.56 -0.07 15.18
C THR A 32 26.24 0.67 14.04
N SER A 33 27.20 1.53 14.39
CA SER A 33 28.03 2.30 13.46
C SER A 33 28.97 1.39 12.66
N LEU A 34 28.69 1.24 11.37
CA LEU A 34 29.64 0.76 10.35
C LEU A 34 29.59 1.75 9.18
N PHE A 35 30.13 2.94 9.37
CA PHE A 35 30.39 3.87 8.28
C PHE A 35 31.89 3.93 8.06
N ASP A 36 32.36 3.21 7.04
CA ASP A 36 33.64 3.50 6.41
C ASP A 36 33.41 3.69 4.90
N GLY A 37 33.55 4.95 4.48
CA GLY A 37 33.78 5.43 3.12
C GLY A 37 32.93 4.89 1.97
N GLN A 38 31.78 5.51 1.66
CA GLN A 38 31.34 5.62 0.27
C GLN A 38 30.44 6.87 0.08
N SER A 39 30.64 7.55 -1.05
CA SER A 39 30.08 8.86 -1.38
C SER A 39 28.58 9.00 -1.09
N SER A 40 28.18 10.14 -0.53
CA SER A 40 26.80 10.60 -0.32
C SER A 40 26.05 10.85 -1.64
N GLY A 41 25.89 9.81 -2.46
CA GLY A 41 24.89 9.77 -3.53
C GLY A 41 23.58 9.27 -2.95
N VAL A 42 22.46 9.91 -3.30
CA VAL A 42 21.13 9.38 -3.00
C VAL A 42 21.04 8.00 -3.66
N GLN A 43 20.94 6.94 -2.86
CA GLN A 43 20.76 5.59 -3.38
C GLN A 43 19.33 5.50 -3.91
N LEU A 44 19.18 5.49 -5.23
CA LEU A 44 17.90 5.22 -5.88
C LEU A 44 17.48 3.81 -5.50
N VAL A 45 16.31 3.68 -4.88
CA VAL A 45 15.72 2.40 -4.53
C VAL A 45 14.87 1.97 -5.72
N SER A 46 15.22 0.84 -6.34
CA SER A 46 14.48 0.27 -7.47
C SER A 46 13.50 -0.80 -7.01
N LEU A 47 12.33 -0.85 -7.64
CA LEU A 47 11.30 -1.88 -7.45
C LEU A 47 11.36 -3.02 -8.48
N GLU A 48 12.36 -3.05 -9.36
CA GLU A 48 12.51 -4.10 -10.38
C GLU A 48 12.49 -5.52 -9.77
N GLY A 49 12.94 -5.67 -8.53
CA GLY A 49 12.94 -6.95 -7.80
C GLY A 49 11.62 -7.35 -7.14
N LEU A 50 10.55 -6.55 -7.21
CA LEU A 50 9.29 -6.79 -6.49
C LEU A 50 8.34 -7.79 -7.21
N GLY A 51 8.79 -8.37 -8.32
CA GLY A 51 8.02 -9.32 -9.12
C GLY A 51 7.08 -8.66 -10.14
N ASP A 52 6.57 -9.45 -11.07
CA ASP A 52 5.82 -8.97 -12.24
C ASP A 52 4.31 -8.80 -11.97
N ASP A 53 3.82 -9.23 -10.81
CA ASP A 53 2.41 -9.08 -10.44
C ASP A 53 2.15 -7.72 -9.79
N HIS A 54 2.20 -6.68 -10.62
CA HIS A 54 1.98 -5.30 -10.20
C HIS A 54 0.55 -5.06 -9.70
N GLU A 55 -0.43 -5.87 -10.14
CA GLU A 55 -1.81 -5.77 -9.66
C GLU A 55 -1.93 -6.21 -8.20
N THR A 56 -1.35 -7.35 -7.83
CA THR A 56 -1.37 -7.83 -6.44
C THR A 56 -0.61 -6.89 -5.51
N VAL A 57 0.52 -6.34 -5.96
CA VAL A 57 1.28 -5.34 -5.17
C VAL A 57 0.47 -4.06 -5.01
N GLY A 58 -0.12 -3.57 -6.12
CA GLY A 58 -0.96 -2.38 -6.10
C GLY A 58 -2.19 -2.53 -5.20
N GLU A 59 -2.82 -3.71 -5.19
CA GLU A 59 -3.94 -4.03 -4.29
C GLU A 59 -3.54 -3.99 -2.81
N SER A 60 -2.36 -4.55 -2.50
CA SER A 60 -1.81 -4.54 -1.14
C SER A 60 -1.51 -3.11 -0.67
N MET A 61 -1.03 -2.27 -1.58
CA MET A 61 -0.79 -0.85 -1.32
C MET A 61 -2.10 -0.07 -1.11
N ALA A 62 -3.12 -0.29 -1.95
CA ALA A 62 -4.43 0.34 -1.80
C ALA A 62 -5.05 0.03 -0.43
N THR A 63 -5.02 -1.25 -0.04
CA THR A 63 -5.54 -1.72 1.25
C THR A 63 -4.76 -1.11 2.41
N SER A 64 -3.44 -1.03 2.30
CA SER A 64 -2.58 -0.44 3.35
C SER A 64 -2.84 1.05 3.54
N LEU A 65 -3.02 1.79 2.44
CA LEU A 65 -3.33 3.23 2.50
C LEU A 65 -4.70 3.47 3.13
N ALA A 66 -5.72 2.72 2.72
CA ALA A 66 -7.06 2.86 3.29
C ALA A 66 -7.09 2.48 4.77
N SER A 67 -6.43 1.39 5.17
CA SER A 67 -6.33 0.99 6.58
C SER A 67 -5.63 2.06 7.42
N TRP A 68 -4.57 2.70 6.90
CA TRP A 68 -3.90 3.77 7.62
C TRP A 68 -4.79 5.00 7.80
N LEU A 69 -5.60 5.34 6.79
CA LEU A 69 -6.59 6.42 6.92
C LEU A 69 -7.72 6.06 7.88
N ASP A 70 -8.23 4.83 7.84
CA ASP A 70 -9.28 4.33 8.76
C ASP A 70 -8.79 4.22 10.23
N ASP A 71 -7.48 4.04 10.44
CA ASP A 71 -6.87 4.02 11.77
C ASP A 71 -6.78 5.43 12.38
N GLU A 72 -6.62 6.47 11.55
CA GLU A 72 -6.45 7.86 11.98
C GLU A 72 -7.76 8.65 11.96
N TRP A 73 -8.64 8.36 11.01
CA TRP A 73 -9.92 9.02 10.77
C TRP A 73 -11.06 8.00 10.85
N ILE A 74 -12.31 8.47 11.00
CA ILE A 74 -13.45 7.54 10.95
C ILE A 74 -13.40 6.78 9.62
N PRO A 75 -13.67 5.46 9.60
CA PRO A 75 -13.70 4.71 8.35
C PRO A 75 -14.70 5.27 7.34
N GLN A 76 -14.24 5.45 6.10
CA GLN A 76 -15.01 6.04 5.00
C GLN A 76 -14.71 5.35 3.67
N ASP A 77 -15.72 5.23 2.79
CA ASP A 77 -15.55 4.66 1.44
C ASP A 77 -14.50 5.41 0.60
N VAL A 78 -14.30 6.71 0.88
CA VAL A 78 -13.33 7.56 0.18
C VAL A 78 -11.88 7.11 0.44
N HIS A 79 -11.58 6.46 1.56
CA HIS A 79 -10.24 5.96 1.84
C HIS A 79 -9.85 4.82 0.88
N MET A 80 -10.79 3.91 0.60
CA MET A 80 -10.59 2.89 -0.44
C MET A 80 -10.53 3.50 -1.84
N LYS A 81 -11.27 4.57 -2.13
CA LYS A 81 -11.15 5.27 -3.42
C LYS A 81 -9.77 5.90 -3.60
N MET A 82 -9.23 6.53 -2.56
CA MET A 82 -7.85 7.06 -2.57
C MET A 82 -6.83 5.93 -2.73
N GLY A 83 -7.01 4.81 -2.03
CA GLY A 83 -6.16 3.63 -2.18
C GLY A 83 -6.17 3.08 -3.61
N ASN A 84 -7.35 2.95 -4.21
CA ASN A 84 -7.51 2.51 -5.59
C ASN A 84 -6.88 3.50 -6.59
N ARG A 85 -7.00 4.80 -6.35
CA ARG A 85 -6.33 5.81 -7.18
C ARG A 85 -4.82 5.64 -7.15
N ALA A 86 -4.24 5.46 -5.95
CA ALA A 86 -2.81 5.20 -5.81
C ALA A 86 -2.38 3.90 -6.51
N LYS A 87 -3.18 2.83 -6.39
CA LYS A 87 -2.98 1.57 -7.12
C LYS A 87 -2.93 1.78 -8.63
N GLU A 88 -3.92 2.48 -9.20
CA GLU A 88 -3.99 2.74 -10.63
C GLU A 88 -2.73 3.48 -11.12
N THR A 89 -2.27 4.49 -10.37
CA THR A 89 -1.04 5.21 -10.67
C THR A 89 0.18 4.29 -10.61
N TYR A 90 0.31 3.48 -9.55
CA TYR A 90 1.40 2.52 -9.40
C TYR A 90 1.45 1.53 -10.58
N VAL A 91 0.34 0.86 -10.88
CA VAL A 91 0.25 -0.12 -11.98
C VAL A 91 0.59 0.55 -13.31
N ARG A 92 0.10 1.77 -13.55
CA ARG A 92 0.44 2.55 -14.74
C ARG A 92 1.94 2.82 -14.85
N CYS A 93 2.58 3.28 -13.77
CA CYS A 93 4.03 3.52 -13.76
C CYS A 93 4.82 2.24 -14.04
N ARG A 94 4.49 1.15 -13.33
CA ARG A 94 5.12 -0.16 -13.53
C ARG A 94 4.96 -0.69 -14.96
N THR A 95 3.76 -0.57 -15.53
CA THR A 95 3.47 -0.99 -16.92
C THR A 95 4.25 -0.17 -17.95
N ASN A 96 4.59 1.08 -17.63
CA ASN A 96 5.39 1.95 -18.47
C ASN A 96 6.91 1.77 -18.26
N GLY A 97 7.34 0.79 -17.46
CA GLY A 97 8.75 0.52 -17.17
C GLY A 97 9.39 1.53 -16.22
N ILE A 98 8.59 2.20 -15.39
CA ILE A 98 9.09 3.05 -14.32
C ILE A 98 9.28 2.16 -13.09
N ASP A 99 10.54 1.96 -12.70
CA ASP A 99 10.93 1.11 -11.58
C ASP A 99 11.44 1.88 -10.35
N ASP A 100 11.74 3.18 -10.50
CA ASP A 100 12.25 4.00 -9.41
C ASP A 100 11.15 4.33 -8.39
N VAL A 101 11.40 4.01 -7.12
CA VAL A 101 10.43 4.25 -6.03
C VAL A 101 10.08 5.73 -5.92
N ALA A 102 11.07 6.61 -5.99
CA ALA A 102 10.85 8.03 -5.74
C ALA A 102 9.99 8.65 -6.86
N GLU A 103 10.25 8.26 -8.11
CA GLU A 103 9.44 8.66 -9.27
C GLU A 103 7.99 8.17 -9.12
N ILE A 104 7.79 6.89 -8.81
CA ILE A 104 6.44 6.31 -8.62
C ILE A 104 5.69 7.03 -7.50
N MET A 105 6.33 7.26 -6.35
CA MET A 105 5.69 7.94 -5.21
C MET A 105 5.36 9.40 -5.50
N THR A 106 6.19 10.07 -6.32
CA THR A 106 5.90 11.43 -6.79
C THR A 106 4.66 11.42 -7.68
N GLU A 107 4.59 10.51 -8.65
CA GLU A 107 3.42 10.36 -9.53
C GLU A 107 2.13 10.05 -8.74
N ILE A 108 2.19 9.15 -7.76
CA ILE A 108 1.05 8.85 -6.87
C ILE A 108 0.61 10.12 -6.14
N THR A 109 1.55 10.87 -5.57
CA THR A 109 1.24 12.09 -4.81
C THR A 109 0.61 13.14 -5.71
N ASP A 110 1.16 13.35 -6.90
CA ASP A 110 0.63 14.28 -7.89
C ASP A 110 -0.78 13.88 -8.36
N ASP A 111 -1.02 12.59 -8.58
CA ASP A 111 -2.33 12.09 -9.02
C ASP A 111 -3.40 12.25 -7.93
N LEU A 112 -3.04 11.96 -6.67
CA LEU A 112 -3.91 12.22 -5.52
C LEU A 112 -4.18 13.72 -5.34
N TYR A 113 -3.17 14.58 -5.54
CA TYR A 113 -3.33 16.02 -5.46
C TYR A 113 -4.24 16.58 -6.56
N ARG A 114 -4.12 16.08 -7.80
CA ARG A 114 -5.02 16.45 -8.90
C ARG A 114 -6.47 16.03 -8.63
N GLY A 115 -6.67 14.90 -7.94
CA GLY A 115 -7.97 14.41 -7.51
C GLY A 115 -8.46 14.97 -6.17
N TRP A 116 -7.74 15.91 -5.54
CA TRP A 116 -7.97 16.30 -4.16
C TRP A 116 -9.41 16.72 -3.85
N ASP A 117 -10.02 17.48 -4.75
CA ASP A 117 -11.40 17.97 -4.59
C ASP A 117 -12.43 16.84 -4.51
N GLU A 118 -12.13 15.65 -5.08
CA GLU A 118 -12.99 14.46 -4.98
C GLU A 118 -12.93 13.83 -3.58
N PHE A 119 -11.79 13.93 -2.90
CA PHE A 119 -11.53 13.18 -1.67
C PHE A 119 -11.70 14.04 -0.41
N ASN A 120 -11.27 15.29 -0.47
CA ASN A 120 -11.08 16.14 0.71
C ASN A 120 -12.36 16.43 1.50
N ALA A 121 -13.53 16.37 0.88
CA ALA A 121 -14.80 16.61 1.56
C ALA A 121 -15.08 15.57 2.66
N ASP A 122 -14.71 14.31 2.41
CA ASP A 122 -15.11 13.17 3.24
C ASP A 122 -13.91 12.41 3.85
N ALA A 123 -12.69 12.59 3.34
CA ALA A 123 -11.52 11.79 3.74
C ALA A 123 -10.92 12.13 5.12
N PHE A 124 -11.32 13.24 5.73
CA PHE A 124 -10.71 13.72 6.98
C PHE A 124 -11.78 14.09 8.01
N VAL A 125 -12.70 13.15 8.26
CA VAL A 125 -13.80 13.34 9.21
C VAL A 125 -13.43 12.78 10.58
N ASN A 126 -13.49 13.64 11.60
CA ASN A 126 -13.31 13.31 13.02
C ASN A 126 -12.10 12.41 13.28
N ALA A 127 -10.90 13.00 13.28
CA ALA A 127 -9.70 12.29 13.71
C ALA A 127 -9.95 11.58 15.04
N TRP A 128 -9.48 10.34 15.14
CA TRP A 128 -9.42 9.64 16.41
C TRP A 128 -8.40 10.37 17.29
N VAL A 129 -8.86 11.38 18.02
CA VAL A 129 -8.01 12.15 18.92
C VAL A 129 -7.44 11.16 19.95
N SER A 130 -6.19 10.75 19.76
CA SER A 130 -5.43 10.07 20.80
C SER A 130 -5.15 11.11 21.88
N PHE A 131 -5.83 10.96 23.01
CA PHE A 131 -5.61 11.70 24.25
C PHE A 131 -4.16 11.58 24.75
#